data_AF-A0A0W8F8E5-F1
#
_entry.id   AF-A0A0W8F8E5-F1
#
_cell.length_a   1.000
_cell.length_b   1.000
_cell.length_c   1.000
_cell.angle_alpha   90.00
_cell.angle_beta   90.00
_cell.angle_gamma   90.00
#
_symmetry.space_group_name_H-M   'P 1'
#
loop_
_entity.id
_entity.type
_entity.pdbx_description
1 polymer ?
#
loop_
_entity_poly.entity_id
_entity_poly.type
_entity_poly.pdbx_seq_one_letter_code
_entity_poly.pdbx_strand_id
1 'polypeptide(L)'
;MIIFKGSVGDEIILNTGHDLEDATKIEMRVITPSGSNEVWDAVAHTTPEHIVHTIQEGEMVDEGIYIVRAYVEWEELHSYLGKPVLVHCLDISYVVPINEVRRTIQDKNPDRPLLSDEEIYDSLAASGGDTLAASLACAEALVARGAHKVSKKIGDRQINYSDLLGHYQALVEVLQAKIQQRDFSHGTYRGGKVEDKYPINFLYSDAN
;
A
#
# COMPACT_ATOMS: atom_id res chain seq x y z
N MET A 1 -0.67 -6.93 -8.02
CA MET A 1 -0.54 -5.78 -8.95
C MET A 1 -1.00 -4.55 -8.21
N ILE A 2 -0.34 -3.41 -8.38
CA ILE A 2 -0.68 -2.15 -7.70
C ILE A 2 -1.18 -1.16 -8.74
N ILE A 3 -2.29 -0.49 -8.45
CA ILE A 3 -2.88 0.57 -9.25
C ILE A 3 -3.26 1.70 -8.29
N PHE A 4 -3.12 2.95 -8.72
CA PHE A 4 -3.48 4.07 -7.87
C PHE A 4 -4.96 4.45 -8.01
N LYS A 5 -5.56 4.87 -6.91
CA LYS A 5 -6.94 5.34 -6.86
C LYS A 5 -7.14 6.50 -7.83
N GLY A 6 -8.16 6.39 -8.67
CA GLY A 6 -8.45 7.36 -9.71
C GLY A 6 -7.50 7.33 -10.91
N SER A 7 -6.64 6.30 -11.02
CA SER A 7 -5.91 6.01 -12.26
C SER A 7 -6.91 5.75 -13.37
N VAL A 8 -6.91 6.57 -14.41
CA VAL A 8 -7.67 6.37 -15.65
C VAL A 8 -6.68 6.13 -16.77
N GLY A 9 -6.94 5.12 -17.60
CA GLY A 9 -6.04 4.74 -18.70
C GLY A 9 -4.99 3.67 -18.35
N ASP A 10 -4.84 3.32 -17.07
CA ASP A 10 -4.01 2.19 -16.66
C ASP A 10 -4.64 0.88 -17.13
N GLU A 11 -3.81 -0.09 -17.53
CA GLU A 11 -4.26 -1.36 -18.10
C GLU A 11 -4.12 -2.51 -17.09
N ILE A 12 -5.20 -3.27 -16.95
CA ILE A 12 -5.20 -4.57 -16.28
C ILE A 12 -5.13 -5.63 -17.38
N ILE A 13 -4.05 -6.42 -17.38
CA ILE A 13 -3.84 -7.48 -18.37
C ILE A 13 -3.85 -8.83 -17.66
N LEU A 14 -4.72 -9.73 -18.09
CA LEU A 14 -4.87 -11.07 -17.52
C LEU A 14 -4.63 -12.13 -18.60
N ASN A 15 -3.79 -13.12 -18.28
CA ASN A 15 -3.56 -14.29 -19.12
C ASN A 15 -4.68 -15.33 -18.87
N THR A 16 -5.36 -15.73 -19.93
CA THR A 16 -6.38 -16.79 -19.90
C THR A 16 -5.78 -18.18 -20.15
N GLY A 17 -4.68 -18.26 -20.90
CA GLY A 17 -4.08 -19.50 -21.40
C GLY A 17 -4.90 -20.15 -22.52
N HIS A 18 -5.81 -19.40 -23.13
CA HIS A 18 -6.73 -19.85 -24.16
C HIS A 18 -6.68 -18.92 -25.36
N ASP A 19 -6.68 -19.49 -26.57
CA ASP A 19 -6.86 -18.72 -27.79
C ASP A 19 -8.20 -17.97 -27.77
N LEU A 20 -8.16 -16.68 -28.05
CA LEU A 20 -9.29 -15.78 -27.97
C LEU A 20 -9.93 -15.52 -29.34
N GLU A 21 -9.43 -16.16 -30.40
CA GLU A 21 -10.10 -16.16 -31.70
C GLU A 21 -11.55 -16.65 -31.54
N ASP A 22 -12.47 -15.98 -32.23
CA ASP A 22 -13.92 -16.23 -32.19
C ASP A 22 -14.59 -16.11 -30.81
N ALA A 23 -13.93 -15.54 -29.79
CA ALA A 23 -14.58 -15.23 -28.53
C ALA A 23 -15.75 -14.25 -28.74
N THR A 24 -16.94 -14.64 -28.30
CA THR A 24 -18.17 -13.84 -28.39
C THR A 24 -18.34 -12.90 -27.20
N LYS A 25 -17.71 -13.21 -26.07
CA LYS A 25 -17.68 -12.35 -24.89
C LYS A 25 -16.32 -12.34 -24.23
N ILE A 26 -15.83 -11.16 -23.89
CA ILE A 26 -14.59 -10.95 -23.14
C ILE A 26 -14.87 -9.87 -22.09
N GLU A 27 -14.75 -10.22 -20.82
CA GLU A 27 -15.02 -9.30 -19.70
C GLU A 27 -14.17 -9.67 -18.49
N MET A 28 -14.08 -8.76 -17.53
CA MET A 28 -13.49 -8.99 -16.22
C MET A 28 -14.58 -8.97 -15.16
N ARG A 29 -14.63 -10.04 -14.38
CA ARG A 29 -15.49 -10.12 -13.20
C ARG A 29 -14.71 -9.65 -11.99
N VAL A 30 -15.26 -8.65 -11.31
CA VAL A 30 -14.55 -7.94 -10.26
C VAL A 30 -15.33 -8.02 -8.96
N ILE A 31 -14.62 -8.29 -7.86
CA ILE A 31 -15.13 -8.10 -6.51
C ILE A 31 -14.41 -6.89 -5.94
N THR A 32 -15.16 -5.88 -5.54
CA THR A 32 -14.65 -4.64 -4.94
C THR A 32 -14.15 -4.88 -3.51
N PRO A 33 -13.37 -3.95 -2.92
CA PRO A 33 -12.98 -4.02 -1.51
C PRO A 33 -14.19 -4.04 -0.56
N SER A 34 -15.30 -3.40 -0.96
CA SER A 34 -16.57 -3.43 -0.23
C SER A 34 -17.34 -4.75 -0.37
N GLY A 35 -16.88 -5.68 -1.22
CA GLY A 35 -17.49 -6.98 -1.48
C GLY A 35 -18.59 -6.98 -2.54
N SER A 36 -18.81 -5.86 -3.22
CA SER A 36 -19.74 -5.75 -4.35
C SER A 36 -19.18 -6.46 -5.58
N ASN A 37 -20.06 -6.93 -6.46
CA ASN A 37 -19.65 -7.52 -7.74
C ASN A 37 -19.85 -6.50 -8.85
N GLU A 38 -18.82 -6.35 -9.68
CA GLU A 38 -18.81 -5.52 -10.87
C GLU A 38 -18.38 -6.35 -12.09
N VAL A 39 -18.74 -5.86 -13.27
CA VAL A 39 -18.34 -6.43 -14.54
C VAL A 39 -17.76 -5.30 -15.37
N TRP A 40 -16.52 -5.49 -15.82
CA TRP A 40 -15.82 -4.53 -16.67
C TRP A 40 -15.64 -5.14 -18.06
N ASP A 41 -15.99 -4.40 -19.10
CA ASP A 41 -15.78 -4.83 -20.49
C ASP A 41 -14.28 -4.97 -20.77
N ALA A 42 -13.87 -6.04 -21.44
CA ALA A 42 -12.47 -6.26 -21.79
C ALA A 42 -12.33 -6.66 -23.26
N VAL A 43 -11.12 -6.53 -23.79
CA VAL A 43 -10.82 -6.89 -25.19
C VAL A 43 -9.63 -7.84 -25.25
N ALA A 44 -9.48 -8.55 -26.36
CA ALA A 44 -8.28 -9.32 -26.62
C ALA A 44 -7.06 -8.39 -26.70
N HIS A 45 -6.01 -8.72 -25.97
CA HIS A 45 -4.74 -7.99 -25.97
C HIS A 45 -3.90 -8.39 -27.20
N THR A 46 -2.88 -7.58 -27.52
CA THR A 46 -1.97 -7.85 -28.65
C THR A 46 -1.18 -9.15 -28.48
N THR A 47 -0.87 -9.52 -27.23
CA THR A 47 -0.35 -10.85 -26.89
C THR A 47 -1.48 -11.87 -26.97
N PRO A 48 -1.34 -12.95 -27.75
CA PRO A 48 -2.31 -14.03 -27.78
C PRO A 48 -2.61 -14.55 -26.36
N GLU A 49 -3.83 -15.03 -26.13
CA GLU A 49 -4.29 -15.57 -24.84
C GLU A 49 -4.39 -14.56 -23.68
N HIS A 50 -4.26 -13.26 -23.94
CA HIS A 50 -4.40 -12.23 -22.91
C HIS A 50 -5.63 -11.37 -23.18
N ILE A 51 -6.33 -10.99 -22.11
CA ILE A 51 -7.38 -9.99 -22.16
C ILE A 51 -6.87 -8.71 -21.47
N VAL A 52 -7.33 -7.56 -21.93
CA VAL A 52 -6.99 -6.26 -21.36
C VAL A 52 -8.24 -5.46 -21.10
N HIS A 53 -8.27 -4.81 -19.94
CA HIS A 53 -9.23 -3.76 -19.62
C HIS A 53 -8.45 -2.50 -19.27
N THR A 54 -8.85 -1.38 -19.87
CA THR A 54 -8.31 -0.06 -19.58
C THR A 54 -9.24 0.63 -18.59
N ILE A 55 -8.72 1.02 -17.43
CA ILE A 55 -9.52 1.58 -16.35
C ILE A 55 -10.19 2.88 -16.80
N GLN A 56 -11.49 2.96 -16.56
CA GLN A 56 -12.35 4.08 -16.88
C GLN A 56 -12.56 5.01 -15.69
N GLU A 57 -13.07 6.20 -15.97
CA GLU A 57 -13.48 7.14 -14.92
C GLU A 57 -14.59 6.53 -14.05
N GLY A 58 -14.41 6.57 -12.73
CA GLY A 58 -15.38 6.04 -11.76
C GLY A 58 -15.13 4.59 -11.33
N GLU A 59 -14.19 3.89 -11.96
CA GLU A 59 -13.70 2.58 -11.51
C GLU A 59 -12.58 2.74 -10.49
N MET A 60 -12.34 1.69 -9.68
CA MET A 60 -11.27 1.65 -8.69
C MET A 60 -11.24 2.86 -7.72
N VAL A 61 -12.42 3.33 -7.33
CA VAL A 61 -12.59 4.49 -6.42
C VAL A 61 -12.39 4.15 -4.95
N ASP A 62 -12.61 2.89 -4.58
CA ASP A 62 -12.41 2.42 -3.21
C ASP A 62 -10.96 1.96 -3.03
N GLU A 63 -10.35 2.31 -1.90
CA GLU A 63 -9.03 1.79 -1.54
C GLU A 63 -9.14 0.34 -1.07
N GLY A 64 -8.14 -0.48 -1.39
CA GLY A 64 -8.03 -1.85 -0.92
C GLY A 64 -7.88 -2.87 -2.03
N ILE A 65 -8.24 -4.12 -1.72
CA ILE A 65 -7.99 -5.26 -2.61
C ILE A 65 -9.24 -5.51 -3.48
N TYR A 66 -9.05 -5.38 -4.79
CA TYR A 66 -9.97 -5.87 -5.80
C TYR A 66 -9.57 -7.29 -6.21
N ILE A 67 -10.56 -8.16 -6.36
CA ILE A 67 -10.36 -9.51 -6.91
C ILE A 67 -10.87 -9.51 -8.34
N VAL A 68 -9.97 -9.59 -9.31
CA VAL A 68 -10.30 -9.52 -10.74
C VAL A 68 -10.12 -10.91 -11.36
N ARG A 69 -11.07 -11.35 -12.19
CA ARG A 69 -11.01 -12.61 -12.94
C ARG A 69 -11.35 -12.37 -14.39
N ALA A 70 -10.57 -12.97 -15.28
CA ALA A 70 -10.94 -13.05 -16.68
C ALA A 70 -12.20 -13.91 -16.85
N TYR A 71 -13.10 -13.49 -17.74
CA TYR A 71 -14.21 -14.29 -18.20
C TYR A 71 -14.33 -14.20 -19.72
N VAL A 72 -14.38 -15.36 -20.36
CA VAL A 72 -14.45 -15.46 -21.82
C VAL A 72 -15.53 -16.47 -22.20
N GLU A 73 -16.32 -16.15 -23.22
CA GLU A 73 -17.28 -17.05 -23.86
C GLU A 73 -16.98 -17.12 -25.36
N TRP A 74 -17.11 -18.31 -25.94
CA TRP A 74 -17.05 -18.51 -27.40
C TRP A 74 -18.42 -18.89 -27.93
N GLU A 75 -19.05 -19.89 -27.32
CA GLU A 75 -20.39 -20.37 -27.66
C GLU A 75 -21.19 -20.64 -26.37
N GLU A 76 -22.50 -20.87 -26.49
CA GLU A 76 -23.48 -20.90 -25.39
C GLU A 76 -23.13 -21.84 -24.20
N LEU A 77 -22.26 -22.83 -24.42
CA LEU A 77 -21.81 -23.79 -23.39
C LEU A 77 -20.29 -23.82 -23.20
N HIS A 78 -19.54 -22.99 -23.92
CA HIS A 78 -18.08 -22.92 -23.81
C HIS A 78 -17.68 -21.57 -23.23
N SER A 79 -17.48 -21.57 -21.91
CA SER A 79 -16.99 -20.42 -21.18
C SER A 79 -15.79 -20.78 -20.30
N TYR A 80 -14.96 -19.79 -20.08
CA TYR A 80 -13.78 -19.86 -19.22
C TYR A 80 -13.89 -18.80 -18.13
N LEU A 81 -13.69 -19.22 -16.88
CA LEU A 81 -13.50 -18.32 -15.74
C LEU A 81 -12.07 -18.47 -15.24
N GLY A 82 -11.30 -17.39 -15.38
CA GLY A 82 -9.90 -17.34 -15.00
C GLY A 82 -9.67 -17.39 -13.50
N LYS A 83 -8.39 -17.63 -13.15
CA LYS A 83 -7.92 -17.55 -11.77
C LYS A 83 -8.05 -16.11 -11.25
N PRO A 84 -8.38 -15.92 -9.96
CA PRO A 84 -8.37 -14.59 -9.35
C PRO A 84 -6.97 -13.99 -9.34
N VAL A 85 -6.89 -12.72 -9.73
CA VAL A 85 -5.74 -11.86 -9.54
C VAL A 85 -6.10 -10.78 -8.52
N LEU A 86 -5.20 -10.55 -7.59
CA LEU A 86 -5.35 -9.50 -6.57
C LEU A 86 -4.76 -8.19 -7.11
N VAL A 87 -5.62 -7.17 -7.17
CA VAL A 87 -5.27 -5.82 -7.59
C VAL A 87 -5.41 -4.90 -6.37
N HIS A 88 -4.32 -4.30 -5.96
CA HIS A 88 -4.27 -3.37 -4.83
C HIS A 88 -4.50 -1.96 -5.37
N CYS A 89 -5.66 -1.38 -5.05
CA CYS A 89 -5.96 0.01 -5.29
C CYS A 89 -5.45 0.85 -4.12
N LEU A 90 -4.41 1.66 -4.35
CA LEU A 90 -3.78 2.48 -3.31
C LEU A 90 -3.98 3.96 -3.61
N ASP A 91 -4.19 4.80 -2.60
CA ASP A 91 -4.15 6.24 -2.82
C ASP A 91 -2.70 6.72 -3.05
N ILE A 92 -2.47 7.53 -4.09
CA ILE A 92 -1.13 8.07 -4.41
C ILE A 92 -0.55 8.90 -3.26
N SER A 93 -1.39 9.46 -2.40
CA SER A 93 -0.99 10.16 -1.18
C SER A 93 -0.16 9.28 -0.24
N TYR A 94 -0.25 7.95 -0.34
CA TYR A 94 0.58 7.02 0.43
C TYR A 94 1.99 6.81 -0.13
N VAL A 95 2.32 7.25 -1.34
CA VAL A 95 3.67 7.09 -1.90
C VAL A 95 4.71 7.82 -1.04
N VAL A 96 4.41 9.02 -0.55
CA VAL A 96 5.31 9.76 0.35
C VAL A 96 5.41 9.08 1.73
N PRO A 97 4.31 8.74 2.42
CA PRO A 97 4.30 7.92 3.63
C PRO A 97 5.06 6.59 3.50
N ILE A 98 4.87 5.82 2.43
CA ILE A 98 5.57 4.54 2.20
C ILE A 98 7.08 4.80 2.12
N ASN A 99 7.50 5.80 1.36
CA ASN A 99 8.90 6.18 1.27
C ASN A 99 9.47 6.66 2.61
N GLU A 100 8.68 7.35 3.43
CA GLU A 100 9.06 7.76 4.78
C GLU A 100 9.24 6.55 5.71
N VAL A 101 8.33 5.58 5.67
CA VAL A 101 8.44 4.32 6.42
C VAL A 101 9.69 3.57 5.96
N ARG A 102 9.89 3.36 4.65
CA ARG A 102 11.08 2.71 4.08
C ARG A 102 12.38 3.33 4.58
N ARG A 103 12.46 4.67 4.57
CA ARG A 103 13.62 5.42 5.10
C ARG A 103 13.82 5.16 6.59
N THR A 104 12.74 5.14 7.36
CA THR A 104 12.76 4.95 8.81
C THR A 104 13.20 3.55 9.21
N ILE A 105 12.68 2.51 8.55
CA ILE A 105 13.09 1.11 8.76
C ILE A 105 14.41 0.74 8.06
N GLN A 106 15.04 1.72 7.42
CA GLN A 106 16.27 1.57 6.65
C GLN A 106 16.19 0.53 5.51
N ASP A 107 14.98 0.26 5.01
CA ASP A 107 14.74 -0.58 3.84
C ASP A 107 14.93 0.24 2.56
N LYS A 108 16.19 0.58 2.28
CA LYS A 108 16.58 1.55 1.25
C LYS A 108 16.93 0.94 -0.11
N ASN A 109 16.96 -0.38 -0.22
CA ASN A 109 17.32 -1.05 -1.49
C ASN A 109 16.04 -1.34 -2.30
N PRO A 110 15.78 -0.58 -3.38
CA PRO A 110 14.56 -0.77 -4.17
C PRO A 110 14.55 -2.09 -4.96
N ASP A 111 15.72 -2.63 -5.30
CA ASP A 111 15.82 -3.89 -6.07
C ASP A 111 15.60 -5.12 -5.20
N ARG A 112 15.72 -4.97 -3.88
CA ARG A 112 15.57 -6.06 -2.91
C ARG A 112 14.99 -5.54 -1.60
N PRO A 113 13.72 -5.11 -1.61
CA PRO A 113 13.08 -4.61 -0.40
C PRO A 113 12.90 -5.74 0.61
N LEU A 114 12.97 -5.40 1.90
CA LEU A 114 12.72 -6.32 3.01
C LEU A 114 11.23 -6.52 3.29
N LEU A 115 10.44 -5.48 3.03
CA LEU A 115 8.97 -5.50 3.02
C LEU A 115 8.46 -5.02 1.66
N SER A 116 7.42 -5.65 1.11
CA SER A 116 6.78 -5.11 -0.11
C SER A 116 6.08 -3.78 0.19
N ASP A 117 5.81 -2.97 -0.84
CA ASP A 117 5.02 -1.74 -0.68
C ASP A 117 3.62 -2.03 -0.12
N GLU A 118 3.06 -3.20 -0.41
CA GLU A 118 1.76 -3.65 0.10
C GLU A 118 1.84 -3.86 1.63
N GLU A 119 2.89 -4.51 2.14
CA GLU A 119 3.05 -4.73 3.59
C GLU A 119 3.20 -3.41 4.37
N ILE A 120 3.88 -2.44 3.76
CA ILE A 120 4.05 -1.10 4.33
C ILE A 120 2.72 -0.34 4.28
N TYR A 121 1.98 -0.47 3.18
CA TYR A 121 0.64 0.10 3.04
C TYR A 121 -0.33 -0.46 4.08
N ASP A 122 -0.37 -1.78 4.27
CA ASP A 122 -1.24 -2.42 5.27
C ASP A 122 -0.94 -1.89 6.68
N SER A 123 0.35 -1.66 6.99
CA SER A 123 0.78 -1.08 8.26
C SER A 123 0.38 0.39 8.40
N LEU A 124 0.44 1.18 7.33
CA LEU A 124 -0.04 2.57 7.29
C LEU A 124 -1.55 2.65 7.45
N ALA A 125 -2.30 1.82 6.73
CA ALA A 125 -3.76 1.74 6.83
C ALA A 125 -4.20 1.37 8.25
N ALA A 126 -3.56 0.36 8.86
CA ALA A 126 -3.81 -0.03 10.25
C ALA A 126 -3.46 1.07 11.27
N SER A 127 -2.51 1.94 10.93
CA SER A 127 -2.06 3.06 11.76
C SER A 127 -2.79 4.38 11.47
N GLY A 128 -3.83 4.37 10.62
CA GLY A 128 -4.55 5.58 10.23
C GLY A 128 -3.69 6.61 9.48
N GLY A 129 -2.67 6.15 8.76
CA GLY A 129 -1.72 7.00 8.01
C GLY A 129 -0.55 7.54 8.83
N ASP A 130 -0.44 7.24 10.13
CA ASP A 130 0.69 7.64 10.95
C ASP A 130 1.96 6.86 10.56
N THR A 131 2.89 7.55 9.89
CA THR A 131 4.14 6.97 9.39
C THR A 131 5.03 6.42 10.50
N LEU A 132 4.96 6.99 11.70
CA LEU A 132 5.82 6.60 12.81
C LEU A 132 5.29 5.35 13.51
N ALA A 133 3.97 5.24 13.67
CA ALA A 133 3.31 4.02 14.13
C ALA A 133 3.43 2.88 13.10
N ALA A 134 3.25 3.18 11.81
CA ALA A 134 3.45 2.19 10.75
C ALA A 134 4.90 1.70 10.67
N SER A 135 5.88 2.59 10.86
CA SER A 135 7.29 2.21 10.93
C SER A 135 7.58 1.26 12.10
N LEU A 136 6.92 1.46 13.25
CA LEU A 136 7.03 0.56 14.40
C LEU A 136 6.48 -0.82 14.05
N ALA A 137 5.28 -0.90 13.49
CA ALA A 137 4.67 -2.18 13.07
C ALA A 137 5.54 -2.92 12.05
N CYS A 138 6.07 -2.20 11.06
CA CYS A 138 7.01 -2.75 10.08
C CYS A 138 8.31 -3.27 10.74
N ALA A 139 8.89 -2.53 11.69
CA ALA A 139 10.08 -2.96 12.41
C ALA A 139 9.82 -4.23 13.26
N GLU A 140 8.67 -4.31 13.94
CA GLU A 140 8.24 -5.50 14.68
C GLU A 140 8.05 -6.71 13.76
N ALA A 141 7.47 -6.52 12.58
CA ALA A 141 7.36 -7.58 11.57
C ALA A 141 8.73 -8.09 11.10
N LEU A 142 9.71 -7.20 10.94
CA LEU A 142 11.09 -7.57 10.59
C LEU A 142 11.80 -8.31 11.72
N VAL A 143 11.57 -7.93 12.98
CA VAL A 143 12.05 -8.70 14.16
C VAL A 143 11.45 -10.10 14.15
N ALA A 144 10.13 -10.23 13.98
CA ALA A 144 9.46 -11.53 13.93
C ALA A 144 10.01 -12.41 12.79
N ARG A 145 10.21 -11.83 11.59
CA ARG A 145 10.84 -12.53 10.45
C ARG A 145 12.28 -12.95 10.72
N GLY A 146 13.05 -12.09 11.38
CA GLY A 146 14.45 -12.33 11.74
C GLY A 146 14.61 -13.44 12.77
N ALA A 147 13.69 -13.54 13.73
CA ALA A 147 13.69 -14.57 14.78
C ALA A 147 13.64 -16.00 14.22
N HIS A 148 13.07 -16.19 13.03
CA HIS A 148 13.00 -17.48 12.35
C HIS A 148 14.22 -17.79 11.46
N LYS A 149 15.22 -16.90 11.36
CA LYS A 149 16.37 -17.09 10.46
C LYS A 149 17.62 -17.53 11.23
N VAL A 150 18.21 -18.65 10.81
CA VAL A 150 19.52 -19.12 11.29
C VAL A 150 20.66 -18.38 10.57
N SER A 151 21.71 -18.00 11.31
CA SER A 151 22.96 -17.46 10.73
C SER A 151 23.54 -18.42 9.69
N LYS A 152 23.91 -17.89 8.51
CA LYS A 152 24.43 -18.70 7.39
C LYS A 152 25.84 -18.27 7.05
N LYS A 153 26.73 -19.25 6.88
CA LYS A 153 28.09 -19.05 6.33
C LYS A 153 28.25 -19.91 5.08
N ILE A 154 28.68 -19.30 3.98
CA ILE A 154 28.97 -19.96 2.70
C ILE A 154 30.37 -19.51 2.26
N GLY A 155 31.36 -20.39 2.39
CA GLY A 155 32.77 -20.03 2.17
C GLY A 155 33.22 -18.88 3.09
N ASP A 156 33.75 -17.82 2.50
CA ASP A 156 34.17 -16.60 3.22
C ASP A 156 33.03 -15.61 3.50
N ARG A 157 31.82 -15.86 2.98
CA ARG A 157 30.66 -14.99 3.19
C ARG A 157 29.86 -15.45 4.41
N GLN A 158 29.67 -14.57 5.38
CA GLN A 158 28.87 -14.82 6.57
C GLN A 158 27.72 -13.81 6.65
N ILE A 159 26.52 -14.31 6.90
CA ILE A 159 25.33 -13.50 7.21
C ILE A 159 24.96 -13.79 8.66
N ASN A 160 25.20 -12.81 9.53
CA ASN A 160 24.80 -12.84 10.93
C ASN A 160 23.38 -12.29 11.06
N TYR A 161 22.38 -13.18 11.05
CA TYR A 161 20.99 -12.75 11.28
C TYR A 161 20.75 -12.26 12.71
N SER A 162 21.64 -12.60 13.66
CA SER A 162 21.65 -12.05 15.03
C SER A 162 21.86 -10.54 15.05
N ASP A 163 22.74 -10.02 14.20
CA ASP A 163 23.12 -8.60 14.20
C ASP A 163 22.00 -7.76 13.55
N LEU A 164 21.38 -8.31 12.50
CA LEU A 164 20.21 -7.71 11.85
C LEU A 164 18.97 -7.74 12.77
N LEU A 165 18.75 -8.84 13.49
CA LEU A 165 17.69 -8.93 14.50
C LEU A 165 17.90 -7.90 15.61
N GLY A 166 19.12 -7.79 16.12
CA GLY A 166 19.49 -6.81 17.14
C GLY A 166 19.28 -5.36 16.66
N HIS A 167 19.60 -5.07 15.40
CA HIS A 167 19.34 -3.76 14.80
C HIS A 167 17.84 -3.39 14.84
N TYR A 168 16.97 -4.30 14.40
CA TYR A 168 15.53 -4.03 14.39
C TYR A 168 14.91 -4.00 15.79
N GLN A 169 15.41 -4.79 16.75
CA GLN A 169 15.00 -4.70 18.15
C GLN A 169 15.33 -3.31 18.73
N ALA A 170 16.55 -2.81 18.50
CA ALA A 170 16.93 -1.46 18.92
C ALA A 170 16.08 -0.39 18.21
N LEU A 171 15.75 -0.58 16.94
CA LEU A 171 14.88 0.34 16.20
C LEU A 171 13.47 0.40 16.80
N VAL A 172 12.89 -0.75 17.17
CA VAL A 172 11.59 -0.83 17.84
C VAL A 172 11.60 -0.01 19.12
N GLU A 173 12.61 -0.15 19.97
CA GLU A 173 12.75 0.63 21.21
C GLU A 173 12.82 2.14 20.94
N VAL A 174 13.60 2.55 19.93
CA VAL A 174 13.72 3.96 19.53
C VAL A 174 12.39 4.51 19.03
N LEU A 175 11.65 3.75 18.22
CA LEU A 175 10.35 4.17 17.69
C LEU A 175 9.29 4.27 18.79
N GLN A 176 9.23 3.28 19.69
CA GLN A 176 8.35 3.33 20.86
C GLN A 176 8.63 4.56 21.73
N ALA A 177 9.91 4.87 22.00
CA ALA A 177 10.29 6.06 22.77
C ALA A 177 9.86 7.36 22.07
N LYS A 178 9.99 7.43 20.73
CA LYS A 178 9.53 8.59 19.95
C LYS A 178 8.00 8.77 19.99
N ILE A 179 7.23 7.67 19.89
CA ILE A 179 5.77 7.71 20.04
C ILE A 179 5.40 8.25 21.42
N GLN A 180 5.99 7.69 22.48
CA GLN A 180 5.72 8.12 23.86
C GLN A 180 6.04 9.61 24.09
N GLN A 181 7.17 10.10 23.57
CA GLN A 181 7.52 11.52 23.65
C GLN A 181 6.53 12.41 22.89
N ARG A 182 6.13 12.01 21.69
CA ARG A 182 5.13 12.72 20.89
C ARG A 182 3.80 12.78 21.63
N ASP A 183 3.32 11.66 22.15
CA ASP A 183 2.01 11.60 22.82
C ASP A 183 2.02 12.40 24.13
N PHE A 184 3.14 12.38 24.87
CA PHE A 184 3.34 13.24 26.04
C PHE A 184 3.28 14.73 25.69
N SER A 185 3.93 15.13 24.59
CA SER A 185 3.91 16.53 24.13
C SER A 185 2.51 16.99 23.67
N HIS A 186 1.67 16.09 23.13
CA HIS A 186 0.29 16.41 22.77
C HIS A 186 -0.65 16.43 23.98
N GLY A 187 -0.37 15.62 25.01
CA GLY A 187 -1.15 15.58 26.24
C GLY A 187 -1.00 16.81 27.14
N THR A 188 0.14 17.50 27.11
CA THR A 188 0.39 18.69 27.94
C THR A 188 -0.22 19.99 27.37
N TYR A 189 -0.63 20.00 26.10
CA TYR A 189 -1.32 21.14 25.46
C TYR A 189 -2.84 21.21 25.72
N ARG A 190 -3.38 20.38 26.61
CA ARG A 190 -4.80 20.38 27.02
C ARG A 190 -4.99 20.90 28.46
N GLY A 191 -4.40 22.05 28.80
CA GLY A 191 -4.56 22.58 30.16
C GLY A 191 -3.93 23.92 30.53
N GLY A 192 -3.33 24.66 29.59
CA GLY A 192 -2.83 26.01 29.87
C GLY A 192 -3.85 27.06 29.47
N LYS A 193 -4.55 27.69 30.42
CA LYS A 193 -5.18 28.99 30.18
C LYS A 193 -4.09 29.91 29.62
N VAL A 194 -4.28 30.42 28.41
CA VAL A 194 -3.50 31.53 27.90
C VAL A 194 -3.89 32.73 28.78
N GLU A 195 -3.06 33.07 29.76
CA GLU A 195 -3.13 34.40 30.35
C GLU A 195 -2.73 35.37 29.25
N ASP A 196 -3.70 36.13 28.74
CA ASP A 196 -3.51 37.23 27.82
C ASP A 196 -2.56 38.27 28.44
N LYS A 197 -1.26 38.11 28.19
CA LYS A 197 -0.21 39.05 28.65
C LYS A 197 0.19 40.09 27.60
N TYR A 198 -0.65 40.30 26.59
CA TYR A 198 -0.48 41.38 25.64
C TYR A 198 -1.80 42.14 25.46
N PRO A 199 -2.00 43.29 26.14
CA PRO A 199 -3.09 44.17 25.75
C PRO A 199 -2.79 44.70 24.35
N ILE A 200 -3.59 44.28 23.37
CA ILE A 200 -3.60 44.90 22.04
C ILE A 200 -4.25 46.28 22.23
N ASN A 201 -3.41 47.30 22.44
CA ASN A 201 -3.84 48.69 22.29
C ASN A 201 -4.17 48.92 20.82
N PHE A 202 -5.46 48.93 20.49
CA PHE A 202 -5.96 49.48 19.23
C PHE A 202 -5.70 51.00 19.25
N LEU A 203 -4.58 51.42 18.67
CA LEU A 203 -4.41 52.79 18.21
C LEU A 203 -5.06 52.89 16.83
N TYR A 204 -6.33 53.32 16.80
CA TYR A 204 -6.84 54.01 15.63
C TYR A 204 -6.09 55.35 15.53
N SER A 205 -5.17 55.45 14.58
CA SER A 205 -4.74 56.75 14.08
C SER A 205 -5.66 57.13 12.94
N ASP A 206 -6.49 58.14 13.19
CA ASP A 206 -7.14 58.94 12.17
C ASP A 206 -6.16 59.38 11.09
N ALA A 207 -6.57 59.29 9.82
CA ALA A 207 -6.17 60.24 8.78
C ALA A 207 -7.04 60.07 7.52
N ASN A 208 -8.00 60.99 7.40
CA ASN A 208 -8.62 61.57 6.19
C ASN A 208 -9.44 60.70 5.23
#